data_AF-A0A259M689-F1
#
_entry.id   AF-A0A259M689-F1
#
_cell.length_a   1.000
_cell.length_b   1.000
_cell.length_c   1.000
_cell.angle_alpha   90.00
_cell.angle_beta   90.00
_cell.angle_gamma   90.00
#
_symmetry.space_group_name_H-M   'P 1'
#
loop_
_entity.id
_entity.type
_entity.pdbx_description
1 polymer ?
#
loop_
_entity_poly.entity_id
_entity_poly.type
_entity_poly.pdbx_seq_one_letter_code
_entity_poly.pdbx_strand_id
1 'polypeptide(L)'
;IHVLAGESQNVTLPVPSAHRGYLRPDRIRIETRYPFGLLKAWSWLRPLASGVAWPRPVPAPDSQSTVEDDSDTDRARRKTGQDEADLRPWREGDLSPRVMWKRFARSGQMIVADWEAQQGSPYWLDFAAFPGADTELRLSYLAWQVAERSAKGERFGLSFPGESIEPDSGPVHAQRCLGALAVYGEEKPRIAEPRIFGSRATMDPA
;
A
#
# COMPACT_ATOMS: atom_id res chain seq x y z
N ILE A 1 20.91 17.69 -18.66
CA ILE A 1 19.61 17.91 -19.33
C ILE A 1 19.71 19.26 -20.03
N HIS A 2 19.45 19.32 -21.33
CA HIS A 2 19.52 20.55 -22.10
C HIS A 2 18.08 20.96 -22.43
N VAL A 3 17.66 22.13 -21.93
CA VAL A 3 16.32 22.68 -22.14
C VAL A 3 16.50 24.00 -22.89
N LEU A 4 15.85 24.16 -24.04
CA LEU A 4 15.95 25.40 -24.81
C LEU A 4 15.18 26.53 -24.14
N ALA A 5 15.49 27.77 -24.54
CA ALA A 5 14.78 28.93 -24.04
C ALA A 5 13.28 28.84 -24.36
N GLY A 6 12.42 29.01 -23.35
CA GLY A 6 10.97 28.92 -23.49
C GLY A 6 10.41 27.49 -23.44
N GLU A 7 11.26 26.47 -23.38
CA GLU A 7 10.82 25.08 -23.27
C GLU A 7 10.76 24.60 -21.82
N SER A 8 9.97 23.55 -21.61
CA SER A 8 9.94 22.80 -20.35
C SER A 8 10.11 21.32 -20.64
N GLN A 9 10.80 20.61 -19.76
CA GLN A 9 11.01 19.18 -19.89
C GLN A 9 10.68 18.47 -18.57
N ASN A 10 9.89 17.41 -18.68
CA ASN A 10 9.64 16.52 -17.55
C ASN A 10 10.84 15.62 -17.34
N VAL A 11 11.31 15.57 -16.09
CA VAL A 11 12.47 14.79 -15.69
C VAL A 11 12.04 13.85 -14.57
N THR A 12 12.38 12.58 -14.69
CA THR A 12 12.15 11.59 -13.64
C THR A 12 13.43 11.42 -12.84
N LEU A 13 13.36 11.66 -11.53
CA LEU A 13 14.45 11.45 -10.60
C LEU A 13 14.15 10.19 -9.77
N PRO A 14 14.92 9.09 -9.91
CA PRO A 14 14.76 7.92 -9.05
C PRO A 14 15.18 8.29 -7.63
N VAL A 15 14.30 8.01 -6.66
CA VAL A 15 14.59 8.18 -5.23
C VAL A 15 14.69 6.78 -4.63
N PRO A 16 15.90 6.25 -4.42
CA PRO A 16 16.06 4.92 -3.84
C PRO A 16 15.60 4.93 -2.38
N SER A 17 14.97 3.84 -1.95
CA SER A 17 14.66 3.57 -0.54
C SER A 17 15.13 2.18 -0.18
N ALA A 18 15.74 2.04 1.00
CA ALA A 18 16.12 0.76 1.56
C ALA A 18 14.93 0.05 2.25
N HIS A 19 13.94 0.83 2.69
CA HIS A 19 12.80 0.35 3.46
C HIS A 19 11.48 0.77 2.80
N ARG A 20 10.42 0.01 3.06
CA ARG A 20 9.05 0.38 2.65
C ARG A 20 8.55 1.56 3.49
N GLY A 21 7.40 2.10 3.11
CA GLY A 21 6.68 3.11 3.89
C GLY A 21 6.78 4.50 3.30
N TYR A 22 6.62 5.51 4.14
CA TYR A 22 6.59 6.89 3.69
C TYR A 22 7.98 7.35 3.26
N LEU A 23 8.11 7.73 1.99
CA LEU A 23 9.35 8.22 1.41
C LEU A 23 9.25 9.71 1.17
N ARG A 24 10.07 10.49 1.86
CA ARG A 24 10.22 11.92 1.59
C ARG A 24 11.55 12.17 0.90
N PRO A 25 11.55 12.61 -0.37
CA PRO A 25 12.77 13.09 -0.99
C PRO A 25 13.31 14.28 -0.19
N ASP A 26 14.61 14.29 0.07
CA ASP A 26 15.27 15.46 0.68
C ASP A 26 15.45 16.57 -0.37
N ARG A 27 16.34 17.53 -0.10
CA ARG A 27 16.65 18.63 -1.01
C ARG A 27 17.22 18.11 -2.33
N ILE A 28 16.56 18.46 -3.42
CA ILE A 28 17.04 18.25 -4.78
C ILE A 28 17.84 19.49 -5.17
N ARG A 29 19.13 19.32 -5.51
CA ARG A 29 19.94 20.42 -6.07
C ARG A 29 19.72 20.50 -7.57
N ILE A 30 19.31 21.67 -8.04
CA ILE A 30 19.30 21.99 -9.47
C ILE A 30 20.49 22.91 -9.70
N GLU A 31 21.36 22.57 -10.66
CA GLU A 31 22.47 23.43 -11.03
C GLU A 31 22.60 23.58 -12.55
N THR A 32 23.11 24.73 -12.97
CA THR A 32 23.45 25.01 -14.36
C THR A 32 24.77 25.75 -14.45
N ARG A 33 25.49 25.50 -15.54
CA ARG A 33 26.69 26.26 -15.95
C ARG A 33 26.48 26.97 -17.30
N TYR A 34 25.27 26.93 -17.83
CA TYR A 34 24.91 27.59 -19.09
C TYR A 34 25.03 29.12 -18.95
N PRO A 35 25.41 29.87 -20.01
CA PRO A 35 25.80 29.40 -21.34
C PRO A 35 27.27 29.03 -21.52
N PHE A 36 28.18 29.68 -20.80
CA PHE A 36 29.62 29.62 -21.11
C PHE A 36 30.45 28.71 -20.21
N GLY A 37 29.86 28.09 -19.18
CA GLY A 37 30.59 27.22 -18.26
C GLY A 37 31.37 27.93 -17.16
N LEU A 38 31.46 29.27 -17.22
CA LEU A 38 32.33 30.10 -16.37
C LEU A 38 31.83 30.22 -14.92
N LEU A 39 30.52 30.28 -14.73
CA LEU A 39 29.86 30.42 -13.43
C LEU A 39 28.88 29.27 -13.22
N LYS A 40 28.64 28.92 -11.95
CA LYS A 40 27.63 27.94 -11.56
C LYS A 40 26.49 28.66 -10.85
N ALA A 41 25.30 28.58 -11.41
CA ALA A 41 24.07 28.92 -10.71
C ALA A 41 23.42 27.65 -10.15
N TRP A 42 22.90 27.70 -8.94
CA TRP A 42 22.25 26.56 -8.29
C TRP A 42 21.09 27.00 -7.41
N SER A 43 20.15 26.09 -7.21
CA SER A 43 19.02 26.26 -6.29
C SER A 43 18.68 24.93 -5.62
N TRP A 44 18.12 25.00 -4.41
CA TRP A 44 17.59 23.85 -3.70
C TRP A 44 16.07 23.79 -3.86
N LEU A 45 15.57 22.69 -4.40
CA LEU A 45 14.16 22.34 -4.40
C LEU A 45 13.90 21.36 -3.25
N ARG A 46 12.86 21.60 -2.45
CA ARG A 46 12.40 20.66 -1.43
C ARG A 46 10.97 20.23 -1.74
N PRO A 47 10.76 18.99 -2.21
CA PRO A 47 9.42 18.47 -2.38
C PRO A 47 8.64 18.49 -1.06
N LEU A 48 7.42 19.02 -1.11
CA LEU A 48 6.48 18.99 0.03
C LEU A 48 5.71 17.67 0.09
N ALA A 49 5.56 17.00 -1.05
CA ALA A 49 4.87 15.72 -1.15
C ALA A 49 5.75 14.58 -0.63
N SER A 50 5.16 13.72 0.20
CA SER A 50 5.69 12.40 0.53
C SER A 50 5.15 11.36 -0.47
N GLY A 51 6.02 10.51 -0.99
CA GLY A 51 5.63 9.29 -1.68
C GLY A 51 5.46 8.12 -0.71
N VAL A 52 5.05 6.96 -1.25
CA VAL A 52 4.98 5.70 -0.52
C VAL A 52 5.82 4.68 -1.30
N ALA A 53 6.85 4.14 -0.65
CA ALA A 53 7.66 3.06 -1.18
C ALA A 53 6.99 1.72 -0.83
N TRP A 54 6.56 0.97 -1.84
CA TRP A 54 5.94 -0.35 -1.64
C TRP A 54 6.94 -1.37 -1.10
N PRO A 55 6.48 -2.41 -0.37
CA PRO A 55 7.34 -3.50 0.03
C PRO A 55 7.99 -4.15 -1.19
N ARG A 56 9.25 -4.56 -1.05
CA ARG A 56 9.93 -5.31 -2.10
C ARG A 56 9.24 -6.68 -2.24
N PRO A 57 8.70 -7.03 -3.42
CA PRO A 57 8.07 -8.33 -3.60
C PRO A 57 9.12 -9.43 -3.54
N VAL A 58 8.85 -10.47 -2.75
CA VAL A 58 9.65 -11.71 -2.68
C VAL A 58 8.73 -12.87 -3.04
N PRO A 59 9.14 -13.80 -3.91
CA PRO A 59 8.35 -14.98 -4.22
C PRO A 59 7.89 -15.69 -2.94
N ALA A 60 6.58 -15.82 -2.77
CA ALA A 60 6.01 -16.51 -1.63
C ALA A 60 6.21 -18.02 -1.80
N PRO A 61 6.56 -18.77 -0.74
CA PRO A 61 6.41 -20.22 -0.77
C PRO A 61 4.93 -20.55 -0.98
N ASP A 62 4.64 -21.76 -1.47
CA ASP A 62 3.26 -22.26 -1.52
C ASP A 62 2.66 -22.11 -0.12
N SER A 63 1.63 -21.26 -0.02
CA SER A 63 0.95 -21.04 1.26
C SER A 63 0.39 -22.38 1.66
N GLN A 64 0.85 -22.92 2.79
CA GLN A 64 0.19 -24.05 3.41
C GLN A 64 -1.16 -23.54 3.88
N SER A 65 -2.17 -23.64 3.01
CA SER A 65 -3.53 -23.83 3.48
C SER A 65 -3.43 -25.05 4.39
N THR A 66 -3.65 -24.85 5.69
CA THR A 66 -3.67 -25.92 6.70
C THR A 66 -4.81 -26.87 6.34
N VAL A 67 -4.54 -27.80 5.44
CA VAL A 67 -5.37 -28.96 5.18
C VAL A 67 -4.82 -30.01 6.12
N GLU A 68 -5.41 -30.10 7.32
CA GLU A 68 -5.35 -31.37 8.04
C GLU A 68 -6.14 -32.36 7.19
N ASP A 69 -5.37 -33.22 6.53
CA ASP A 69 -5.83 -34.31 5.69
C ASP A 69 -6.53 -35.33 6.60
N ASP A 70 -7.85 -35.18 6.79
CA ASP A 70 -8.69 -36.30 7.20
C ASP A 70 -9.47 -36.80 5.99
N SER A 71 -9.34 -38.10 5.82
CA SER A 71 -9.50 -38.84 4.59
C SER A 71 -10.90 -38.80 3.97
N ASP A 72 -10.89 -38.90 2.63
CA ASP A 72 -11.91 -39.55 1.80
C ASP A 72 -13.27 -38.84 1.70
N THR A 73 -13.51 -38.10 0.62
CA THR A 73 -14.37 -38.51 -0.51
C THR A 73 -14.72 -37.29 -1.37
N ASP A 74 -14.64 -37.51 -2.68
CA ASP A 74 -15.34 -36.81 -3.76
C ASP A 74 -14.85 -35.45 -4.27
N ARG A 75 -14.17 -35.56 -5.40
CA ARG A 75 -13.77 -34.50 -6.30
C ARG A 75 -14.97 -34.09 -7.17
N ALA A 76 -15.89 -33.32 -6.62
CA ALA A 76 -16.97 -32.72 -7.39
C ALA A 76 -16.66 -31.27 -7.80
N ARG A 77 -16.37 -31.11 -9.09
CA ARG A 77 -16.23 -29.83 -9.80
C ARG A 77 -17.54 -29.01 -9.75
N ARG A 78 -17.38 -27.70 -9.46
CA ARG A 78 -18.22 -26.54 -9.82
C ARG A 78 -19.55 -26.36 -9.05
N LYS A 79 -19.72 -25.18 -8.45
CA LYS A 79 -20.51 -24.07 -9.04
C LYS A 79 -20.39 -22.77 -8.23
N THR A 80 -20.28 -21.68 -8.97
CA THR A 80 -20.78 -20.33 -8.67
C THR A 80 -21.85 -20.30 -7.57
N GLY A 81 -21.60 -19.50 -6.54
CA GLY A 81 -22.64 -19.10 -5.59
C GLY A 81 -22.06 -18.42 -4.37
N GLN A 82 -21.94 -17.10 -4.43
CA GLN A 82 -22.09 -16.19 -3.30
C GLN A 82 -21.46 -16.66 -1.96
N ASP A 83 -20.19 -16.32 -1.73
CA ASP A 83 -19.63 -16.38 -0.37
C ASP A 83 -20.31 -15.29 0.47
N GLU A 84 -21.43 -15.64 1.12
CA GLU A 84 -22.12 -14.79 2.09
C GLU A 84 -21.31 -14.77 3.39
N ALA A 85 -20.52 -13.72 3.53
CA ALA A 85 -20.36 -12.96 4.76
C ALA A 85 -21.40 -13.32 5.85
N ASP A 86 -21.02 -14.08 6.89
CA ASP A 86 -21.96 -14.28 8.01
C ASP A 86 -22.10 -12.96 8.78
N LEU A 87 -23.35 -12.55 8.96
CA LEU A 87 -23.71 -11.24 9.48
C LEU A 87 -24.11 -11.38 10.94
N ARG A 88 -23.14 -11.27 11.83
CA ARG A 88 -23.42 -11.35 13.27
C ARG A 88 -23.55 -9.98 13.92
N PRO A 89 -24.38 -9.85 14.97
CA PRO A 89 -24.41 -8.64 15.78
C PRO A 89 -23.04 -8.39 16.42
N TRP A 90 -22.63 -7.12 16.44
CA TRP A 90 -21.38 -6.67 17.06
C TRP A 90 -21.35 -7.05 18.54
N ARG A 91 -20.22 -7.59 19.00
CA ARG A 91 -19.94 -7.89 20.40
C ARG A 91 -18.80 -7.01 20.90
N GLU A 92 -18.83 -6.72 22.19
CA GLU A 92 -17.77 -5.97 22.86
C GLU A 92 -16.45 -6.77 22.77
N GLY A 93 -15.49 -6.24 21.99
CA GLY A 93 -14.24 -6.93 21.62
C GLY A 93 -14.01 -7.06 20.10
N ASP A 94 -15.03 -6.82 19.28
CA ASP A 94 -14.89 -6.86 17.82
C ASP A 94 -14.15 -5.65 17.26
N LEU A 95 -13.19 -5.90 16.39
CA LEU A 95 -12.36 -4.87 15.78
C LEU A 95 -13.21 -3.94 14.88
N SER A 96 -13.10 -2.64 15.13
CA SER A 96 -13.83 -1.56 14.43
C SER A 96 -13.81 -1.60 12.89
N PRO A 97 -12.77 -2.11 12.19
CA PRO A 97 -12.77 -2.18 10.72
C PRO A 97 -13.81 -3.15 10.13
N ARG A 98 -14.29 -4.12 10.92
CA ARG A 98 -15.27 -5.14 10.46
C ARG A 98 -16.73 -4.67 10.60
N VAL A 99 -16.96 -3.45 11.08
CA VAL A 99 -18.30 -2.89 11.23
C VAL A 99 -18.82 -2.43 9.87
N MET A 100 -19.94 -2.99 9.44
CA MET A 100 -20.61 -2.56 8.21
C MET A 100 -21.39 -1.27 8.41
N TRP A 101 -20.68 -0.15 8.41
CA TRP A 101 -21.23 1.20 8.57
C TRP A 101 -22.37 1.52 7.61
N LYS A 102 -22.33 0.99 6.39
CA LYS A 102 -23.39 1.17 5.38
C LYS A 102 -24.72 0.51 5.78
N ARG A 103 -24.68 -0.62 6.50
CA ARG A 103 -25.89 -1.25 7.07
C ARG A 103 -26.31 -0.56 8.37
N PHE A 104 -25.35 -0.22 9.24
CA PHE A 104 -25.61 0.52 10.47
C PHE A 104 -26.37 1.83 10.23
N ALA A 105 -25.97 2.61 9.23
CA ALA A 105 -26.62 3.87 8.88
C ALA A 105 -28.09 3.71 8.42
N ARG A 106 -28.50 2.52 7.99
CA ARG A 106 -29.85 2.25 7.48
C ARG A 106 -30.76 1.54 8.47
N SER A 107 -30.22 0.66 9.32
CA SER A 107 -31.01 -0.16 10.25
C SER A 107 -30.75 0.14 11.73
N GLY A 108 -29.76 0.98 12.06
CA GLY A 108 -29.36 1.27 13.45
C GLY A 108 -28.70 0.10 14.19
N GLN A 109 -28.55 -1.05 13.55
CA GLN A 109 -27.94 -2.24 14.13
C GLN A 109 -26.47 -2.33 13.70
N MET A 110 -25.57 -2.43 14.67
CA MET A 110 -24.15 -2.63 14.43
C MET A 110 -23.93 -4.10 14.07
N ILE A 111 -23.69 -4.35 12.78
CA ILE A 111 -23.47 -5.68 12.22
C ILE A 111 -21.99 -5.80 11.89
N VAL A 112 -21.38 -6.87 12.38
CA VAL A 112 -20.01 -7.25 12.05
C VAL A 112 -20.04 -8.26 10.94
N ALA A 113 -19.24 -7.94 9.94
CA ALA A 113 -18.79 -8.85 8.91
C ALA A 113 -17.84 -9.89 9.55
N ASP A 114 -18.35 -11.05 9.97
CA ASP A 114 -17.47 -12.10 10.50
C ASP A 114 -17.16 -13.10 9.40
N TRP A 115 -16.01 -12.89 8.75
CA TRP A 115 -15.51 -13.86 7.80
C TRP A 115 -14.87 -14.91 8.69
N GLU A 116 -15.70 -15.85 9.15
CA GLU A 116 -15.20 -17.11 9.67
C GLU A 116 -14.16 -17.56 8.64
N ALA A 117 -12.95 -17.87 9.09
CA ALA A 117 -11.87 -18.35 8.24
C ALA A 117 -12.20 -19.77 7.74
N GLN A 118 -13.39 -19.91 7.15
CA GLN A 118 -13.86 -21.06 6.44
C GLN A 118 -13.08 -21.08 5.13
N GLN A 119 -11.92 -21.72 5.23
CA GLN A 119 -11.29 -22.49 4.17
C GLN A 119 -11.05 -21.72 2.86
N GLY A 120 -9.84 -21.19 2.71
CA GLY A 120 -9.17 -21.11 1.41
C GLY A 120 -9.97 -20.49 0.25
N SER A 121 -10.71 -19.39 0.50
CA SER A 121 -11.31 -18.65 -0.60
C SER A 121 -10.17 -18.21 -1.54
N PRO A 122 -10.19 -18.62 -2.82
CA PRO A 122 -9.06 -18.43 -3.74
C PRO A 122 -8.71 -16.96 -3.96
N TYR A 123 -9.61 -16.06 -3.55
CA TYR A 123 -9.49 -14.63 -3.72
C TYR A 123 -8.76 -13.95 -2.55
N TRP A 124 -8.67 -14.52 -1.36
CA TRP A 124 -8.05 -13.81 -0.23
C TRP A 124 -6.54 -14.02 -0.15
N LEU A 125 -5.82 -12.94 0.16
CA LEU A 125 -4.40 -12.91 0.50
C LEU A 125 -4.30 -12.66 1.99
N ASP A 126 -3.84 -13.65 2.76
CA ASP A 126 -3.85 -13.61 4.22
C ASP A 126 -2.43 -13.54 4.80
N PHE A 127 -2.22 -12.54 5.66
CA PHE A 127 -0.99 -12.38 6.45
C PHE A 127 -0.71 -13.57 7.39
N ALA A 128 -1.75 -14.27 7.86
CA ALA A 128 -1.61 -15.43 8.73
C ALA A 128 -1.17 -16.71 7.99
N ALA A 129 -1.26 -16.73 6.65
CA ALA A 129 -0.94 -17.91 5.82
C ALA A 129 0.56 -18.29 5.80
N PHE A 130 1.42 -17.47 6.39
CA PHE A 130 2.88 -17.68 6.43
C PHE A 130 3.38 -17.79 7.87
N PRO A 131 3.07 -18.88 8.59
CA PRO A 131 3.60 -19.11 9.92
C PRO A 131 5.13 -19.24 9.87
N GLY A 132 5.82 -18.74 10.91
CA GLY A 132 7.28 -18.78 10.99
C GLY A 132 8.04 -17.69 10.21
N ALA A 133 7.40 -16.99 9.27
CA ALA A 133 7.97 -15.79 8.65
C ALA A 133 7.84 -14.58 9.60
N ASP A 134 8.83 -13.68 9.58
CA ASP A 134 8.75 -12.40 10.27
C ASP A 134 7.77 -11.45 9.54
N THR A 135 7.41 -10.36 10.20
CA THR A 135 6.43 -9.40 9.65
C THR A 135 6.87 -8.83 8.31
N GLU A 136 8.15 -8.48 8.16
CA GLU A 136 8.69 -7.92 6.92
C GLU A 136 8.56 -8.88 5.75
N LEU A 137 8.96 -10.13 5.94
CA LEU A 137 8.91 -11.14 4.89
C LEU A 137 7.47 -11.48 4.50
N ARG A 138 6.54 -11.50 5.47
CA ARG A 138 5.10 -11.66 5.18
C ARG A 138 4.57 -10.56 4.28
N LEU A 139 4.92 -9.30 4.56
CA LEU A 139 4.50 -8.17 3.71
C LEU A 139 5.12 -8.27 2.31
N SER A 140 6.37 -8.71 2.21
CA SER A 140 7.03 -8.98 0.93
C SER A 140 6.37 -10.11 0.13
N TYR A 141 5.91 -11.17 0.79
CA TYR A 141 5.15 -12.26 0.17
C TYR A 141 3.78 -11.78 -0.33
N LEU A 142 3.04 -11.05 0.50
CA LEU A 142 1.75 -10.47 0.11
C LEU A 142 1.93 -9.49 -1.07
N ALA A 143 2.97 -8.66 -1.05
CA ALA A 143 3.26 -7.75 -2.15
C ALA A 143 3.54 -8.49 -3.47
N TRP A 144 4.23 -9.64 -3.40
CA TRP A 144 4.46 -10.50 -4.56
C TRP A 144 3.14 -11.12 -5.07
N GLN A 145 2.30 -11.66 -4.19
CA GLN A 145 1.01 -12.22 -4.57
C GLN A 145 0.06 -11.17 -5.18
N VAL A 146 0.04 -9.95 -4.64
CA VAL A 146 -0.72 -8.81 -5.21
C VAL A 146 -0.22 -8.50 -6.62
N ALA A 147 1.09 -8.41 -6.82
CA ALA A 147 1.67 -8.13 -8.14
C ALA A 147 1.34 -9.24 -9.14
N GLU A 148 1.43 -10.51 -8.73
CA GLU A 148 1.12 -11.66 -9.56
C GLU A 148 -0.36 -11.69 -9.98
N ARG A 149 -1.29 -11.56 -9.01
CA ARG A 149 -2.72 -11.56 -9.30
C ARG A 149 -3.16 -10.35 -10.11
N SER A 150 -2.55 -9.19 -9.86
CA SER A 150 -2.78 -7.99 -10.67
C SER A 150 -2.31 -8.19 -12.12
N ALA A 151 -1.18 -8.87 -12.34
CA ALA A 151 -0.68 -9.15 -13.70
C ALA A 151 -1.59 -10.14 -14.44
N LYS A 152 -2.21 -11.08 -13.72
CA LYS A 152 -3.21 -12.02 -14.26
C LYS A 152 -4.60 -11.42 -14.43
N GLY A 153 -4.86 -10.23 -13.89
CA GLY A 153 -6.19 -9.59 -13.89
C GLY A 153 -7.20 -10.32 -13.00
N GLU A 154 -6.72 -11.11 -12.03
CA GLU A 154 -7.56 -11.88 -11.12
C GLU A 154 -8.15 -10.97 -10.04
N ARG A 155 -9.32 -11.36 -9.52
CA ARG A 155 -9.93 -10.71 -8.37
C ARG A 155 -9.24 -11.19 -7.10
N PHE A 156 -8.92 -10.30 -6.16
CA PHE A 156 -8.35 -10.70 -4.88
C PHE A 156 -8.67 -9.72 -3.76
N GLY A 157 -8.78 -10.20 -2.52
CA GLY A 157 -8.86 -9.40 -1.30
C GLY A 157 -7.54 -9.49 -0.52
N LEU A 158 -7.32 -8.56 0.40
CA LEU A 158 -6.13 -8.53 1.25
C LEU A 158 -6.55 -8.43 2.72
N SER A 159 -6.09 -9.37 3.53
CA SER A 159 -6.33 -9.42 4.98
C SER A 159 -5.01 -9.39 5.73
N PHE A 160 -4.84 -8.41 6.62
CA PHE A 160 -3.67 -8.29 7.49
C PHE A 160 -4.06 -7.63 8.83
N PRO A 161 -3.20 -7.65 9.86
CA PRO A 161 -3.60 -7.15 11.17
C PRO A 161 -4.06 -5.70 11.13
N GLY A 162 -5.28 -5.43 11.61
CA GLY A 162 -5.83 -4.07 11.72
C GLY A 162 -6.52 -3.53 10.45
N GLU A 163 -6.42 -4.19 9.30
CA GLU A 163 -7.08 -3.73 8.07
C GLU A 163 -7.44 -4.91 7.15
N SER A 164 -8.60 -4.82 6.50
CA SER A 164 -9.04 -5.75 5.47
C SER A 164 -9.53 -4.97 4.26
N ILE A 165 -9.07 -5.36 3.08
CA ILE A 165 -9.46 -4.77 1.80
C ILE A 165 -10.24 -5.82 1.02
N GLU A 166 -11.51 -5.53 0.80
CA GLU A 166 -12.45 -6.41 0.11
C GLU A 166 -11.97 -6.82 -1.30
N PRO A 167 -12.37 -8.01 -1.78
CA PRO A 167 -11.92 -8.49 -3.08
C PRO A 167 -12.40 -7.62 -4.22
N ASP A 168 -11.44 -7.08 -4.97
CA ASP A 168 -11.66 -6.30 -6.17
C ASP A 168 -10.58 -6.66 -7.21
N SER A 169 -10.60 -6.03 -8.39
CA SER A 169 -9.63 -6.29 -9.45
C SER A 169 -9.12 -5.01 -10.10
N GLY A 170 -8.04 -5.15 -10.87
CA GLY A 170 -7.45 -4.07 -11.64
C GLY A 170 -6.35 -3.28 -10.93
N PRO A 171 -5.72 -2.32 -11.64
CA PRO A 171 -4.50 -1.66 -11.20
C PRO A 171 -4.71 -0.75 -9.99
N VAL A 172 -5.88 -0.10 -9.88
CA VAL A 172 -6.20 0.78 -8.75
C VAL A 172 -6.30 -0.01 -7.45
N HIS A 173 -6.92 -1.19 -7.50
CA HIS A 173 -6.99 -2.10 -6.36
C HIS A 173 -5.61 -2.60 -5.94
N ALA A 174 -4.79 -3.03 -6.91
CA ALA A 174 -3.41 -3.46 -6.63
C ALA A 174 -2.57 -2.34 -5.98
N GLN A 175 -2.68 -1.10 -6.47
CA GLN A 175 -2.02 0.06 -5.86
C GLN A 175 -2.50 0.33 -4.44
N ARG A 176 -3.81 0.17 -4.18
CA ARG A 176 -4.39 0.32 -2.83
C ARG A 176 -3.84 -0.75 -1.88
N CYS A 177 -3.82 -2.01 -2.29
CA CYS A 177 -3.26 -3.12 -1.50
C CYS A 177 -1.77 -2.93 -1.21
N LEU A 178 -0.96 -2.60 -2.22
CA LEU A 178 0.47 -2.34 -2.03
C LEU A 178 0.73 -1.11 -1.16
N GLY A 179 -0.10 -0.07 -1.29
CA GLY A 179 -0.05 1.11 -0.43
C GLY A 179 -0.34 0.79 1.04
N ALA A 180 -1.35 -0.06 1.31
CA ALA A 180 -1.69 -0.50 2.65
C ALA A 180 -0.56 -1.34 3.28
N LEU A 181 0.01 -2.28 2.52
CA LEU A 181 1.17 -3.07 2.96
C LEU A 181 2.40 -2.20 3.22
N ALA A 182 2.59 -1.13 2.43
CA ALA A 182 3.71 -0.23 2.59
C ALA A 182 3.69 0.53 3.91
N VAL A 183 2.52 0.98 4.35
CA VAL A 183 2.36 1.81 5.56
C VAL A 183 2.06 1.00 6.82
N TYR A 184 1.96 -0.32 6.71
CA TYR A 184 1.70 -1.17 7.87
C TYR A 184 2.84 -1.06 8.90
N GLY A 185 2.49 -0.67 10.13
CA GLY A 185 3.44 -0.44 11.22
C GLY A 185 4.18 0.90 11.15
N GLU A 186 3.90 1.75 10.16
CA GLU A 186 4.54 3.05 9.97
C GLU A 186 3.63 4.19 10.43
N GLU A 187 4.19 5.16 11.15
CA GLU A 187 3.48 6.38 11.48
C GLU A 187 3.49 7.34 10.30
N LYS A 188 2.33 7.92 9.98
CA LYS A 188 2.25 8.95 8.94
C LYS A 188 3.15 10.13 9.31
N PRO A 189 4.12 10.51 8.46
CA PRO A 189 5.01 11.61 8.78
C PRO A 189 4.19 12.88 8.95
N ARG A 190 4.43 13.60 10.05
CA ARG A 190 3.89 14.94 10.24
C ARG A 190 4.36 15.78 9.06
N ILE A 191 3.42 16.42 8.35
CA ILE A 191 3.75 17.35 7.27
C ILE A 191 4.51 18.49 7.92
N ALA A 192 5.85 18.46 7.83
CA ALA A 192 6.68 19.55 8.33
C ALA A 192 6.26 20.83 7.60
N GLU A 193 5.94 21.87 8.37
CA GLU A 193 5.57 23.19 7.86
C GLU A 193 6.63 23.69 6.87
N PRO A 194 6.23 24.38 5.79
CA PRO A 194 7.16 24.94 4.83
C PRO A 194 8.05 25.99 5.53
N ARG A 195 9.28 25.61 5.86
CA ARG A 195 10.27 26.60 6.31
C ARG A 195 10.73 27.41 5.10
N ILE A 196 10.31 28.66 5.05
CA ILE A 196 10.75 29.64 4.05
C ILE A 196 12.26 29.77 4.17
N PHE A 197 12.99 29.44 3.10
CA PHE A 197 14.42 29.70 3.03
C PHE A 197 14.79 30.27 1.67
N GLY A 198 15.40 31.45 1.73
CA GLY A 198 16.14 32.13 0.67
C GLY A 198 17.07 33.14 1.36
N SER A 199 18.23 33.42 0.78
CA SER A 199 19.19 34.41 1.29
C SER A 199 18.70 35.86 1.22
N ARG A 200 17.39 36.08 1.06
CA ARG A 200 16.72 37.40 1.06
C ARG A 200 15.85 37.63 2.30
N ALA A 201 15.92 36.77 3.32
CA ALA A 201 15.10 36.90 4.52
C ALA A 201 15.56 38.02 5.48
N THR A 202 16.68 38.69 5.20
CA THR A 202 17.15 39.87 5.95
C THR A 202 17.42 41.02 4.98
N MET A 203 16.36 41.68 4.53
CA MET A 203 16.47 43.11 4.21
C MET A 203 15.94 43.83 5.44
N ASP A 204 16.84 44.39 6.24
CA ASP A 204 16.49 45.35 7.28
C ASP A 204 15.79 46.54 6.62
N PRO A 205 14.60 46.96 7.10
CA PRO A 205 14.09 48.29 6.77
C PRO A 205 14.98 49.34 7.44
N ALA A 206 15.42 50.31 6.64
CA ALA A 206 16.23 51.46 7.05
C ALA A 206 15.56 52.33 8.13
#